data_AF-A0A4Q2QR35-F1
#
_entry.id   AF-A0A4Q2QR35-F1
#
_cell.length_a   1.000
_cell.length_b   1.000
_cell.length_c   1.000
_cell.angle_alpha   90.00
_cell.angle_beta   90.00
_cell.angle_gamma   90.00
#
_symmetry.space_group_name_H-M   'P 1'
#
loop_
_entity.id
_entity.type
_entity.pdbx_description
1 polymer ?
#
loop_
_entity_poly.entity_id
_entity_poly.type
_entity_poly.pdbx_seq_one_letter_code
_entity_poly.pdbx_strand_id
1 'polypeptide(L)'
;RYSLDREGLVYAHEGNKGFSELVAEGAYKTFPADSDGILPLMDDEWFDDDVTSRVKEFVRTVWGEEHLQENLEFIAESLCLYAIKPKKGESALETIRRYLSTQFWKDHLKMYKKRPIYWLFSSGKEKAFECLVYLHRYNDAT
;
A
#
# COMPACT_ATOMS: atom_id res chain seq x y z
N ARG A 1 8.77 -3.58 -9.44
CA ARG A 1 7.47 -2.93 -9.63
C ARG A 1 6.85 -3.46 -10.92
N TYR A 2 5.68 -4.09 -10.78
CA TYR A 2 4.82 -4.49 -11.90
C TYR A 2 3.99 -3.30 -12.39
N SER A 3 3.42 -3.41 -13.58
CA SER A 3 2.52 -2.41 -14.15
C SER A 3 1.25 -3.06 -14.68
N LEU A 4 0.16 -2.29 -14.72
CA LEU A 4 -1.05 -2.64 -15.48
C LEU A 4 -0.90 -2.29 -16.97
N ASP A 5 0.08 -1.46 -17.32
CA ASP A 5 0.32 -0.97 -18.68
C ASP A 5 1.34 -1.82 -19.48
N ARG A 6 2.06 -2.73 -18.80
CA ARG A 6 3.10 -3.58 -19.41
C ARG A 6 3.11 -4.96 -18.77
N GLU A 7 3.35 -5.98 -19.59
CA GLU A 7 3.43 -7.37 -19.13
C GLU A 7 4.71 -7.63 -18.33
N GLY A 8 4.60 -8.43 -17.26
CA GLY A 8 5.74 -8.91 -16.48
C GLY A 8 6.36 -7.86 -15.56
N LEU A 9 7.58 -8.18 -15.08
CA LEU A 9 8.33 -7.30 -14.19
C LEU A 9 8.94 -6.13 -14.98
N VAL A 10 8.46 -4.90 -14.72
CA VAL A 10 8.87 -3.69 -15.46
C VAL A 10 10.11 -3.02 -14.88
N TYR A 11 10.19 -2.93 -13.55
CA TYR A 11 11.27 -2.21 -12.87
C TYR A 11 11.80 -2.98 -11.65
N ALA A 12 13.11 -3.18 -11.55
CA ALA A 12 13.74 -3.89 -10.44
C ALA A 12 15.09 -3.28 -10.00
N HIS A 13 15.37 -2.03 -10.40
CA HIS A 13 16.60 -1.33 -10.03
C HIS A 13 16.48 -0.63 -8.67
N GLU A 14 17.60 -0.47 -7.99
CA GLU A 14 17.71 0.31 -6.74
C GLU A 14 18.01 1.79 -7.02
N GLY A 15 17.72 2.66 -6.04
CA GLY A 15 18.07 4.09 -6.08
C GLY A 15 17.30 4.89 -7.14
N ASN A 16 16.13 4.38 -7.55
CA ASN A 16 15.24 5.00 -8.56
C ASN A 16 15.89 5.23 -9.95
N LYS A 17 16.99 4.51 -10.26
CA LYS A 17 17.74 4.64 -11.51
C LYS A 17 16.91 4.21 -12.71
N GLY A 18 16.69 5.11 -13.68
CA GLY A 18 15.92 4.79 -14.88
C GLY A 18 14.40 4.80 -14.67
N PHE A 19 13.91 5.12 -13.46
CA PHE A 19 12.48 5.05 -13.14
C PHE A 19 11.69 6.19 -13.81
N SER A 20 12.25 7.41 -13.84
CA SER A 20 11.59 8.58 -14.42
C SER A 20 11.39 8.42 -15.93
N GLU A 21 12.34 7.79 -16.61
CA GLU A 21 12.28 7.48 -18.03
C GLU A 21 11.15 6.48 -18.31
N LEU A 22 11.05 5.40 -17.51
CA LEU A 22 9.94 4.44 -17.63
C LEU A 22 8.59 5.11 -17.41
N VAL A 23 8.48 6.02 -16.43
CA VAL A 23 7.25 6.79 -16.20
C VAL A 23 6.92 7.66 -17.41
N ALA A 24 7.90 8.35 -17.99
CA ALA A 24 7.72 9.20 -19.18
C ALA A 24 7.30 8.39 -20.42
N GLU A 25 7.76 7.14 -20.54
CA GLU A 25 7.32 6.20 -21.58
C GLU A 25 5.94 5.56 -21.30
N GLY A 26 5.23 6.01 -20.26
CA GLY A 26 3.89 5.53 -19.92
C GLY A 26 3.86 4.16 -19.25
N ALA A 27 4.97 3.69 -18.66
CA ALA A 27 5.03 2.37 -18.04
C ALA A 27 4.15 2.23 -16.79
N TYR A 28 3.61 3.31 -16.22
CA TYR A 28 2.78 3.31 -15.00
C TYR A 28 1.60 4.29 -15.10
N LYS A 29 1.05 4.48 -16.30
CA LYS A 29 -0.03 5.44 -16.56
C LYS A 29 -1.32 5.08 -15.84
N THR A 30 -1.68 3.80 -15.80
CA THR A 30 -2.96 3.35 -15.24
C THR A 30 -2.96 3.39 -13.71
N PHE A 31 -1.83 3.06 -13.07
CA PHE A 31 -1.67 3.16 -11.61
C PHE A 31 -0.27 3.68 -11.25
N PRO A 32 -0.12 5.01 -11.12
CA PRO A 32 1.17 5.63 -10.83
C PRO A 32 1.80 5.18 -9.52
N ALA A 33 3.13 5.23 -9.45
CA ALA A 33 3.80 5.12 -8.16
C ALA A 33 3.45 6.32 -7.28
N ASP A 34 3.55 6.12 -5.98
CA ASP A 34 3.54 7.23 -5.05
C ASP A 34 4.67 8.22 -5.35
N SER A 35 4.44 9.52 -5.17
CA SER A 35 5.39 10.55 -5.60
C SER A 35 6.69 10.50 -4.82
N ASP A 36 6.61 10.42 -3.49
CA ASP A 36 7.77 10.41 -2.59
C ASP A 36 8.01 9.01 -1.99
N GLY A 37 7.06 8.09 -2.15
CA GLY A 37 7.16 6.75 -1.58
C GLY A 37 6.86 6.73 -0.09
N ILE A 38 6.20 7.75 0.44
CA ILE A 38 5.76 7.89 1.83
C ILE A 38 4.25 7.72 1.85
N LEU A 39 3.79 6.62 2.43
CA LEU A 39 2.38 6.29 2.47
C LEU A 39 1.86 6.41 3.91
N PRO A 40 1.04 7.42 4.24
CA PRO A 40 0.42 7.52 5.55
C PRO A 40 -0.32 6.24 5.93
N LEU A 41 -0.12 5.78 7.16
CA LEU A 41 -0.68 4.54 7.69
C LEU A 41 -1.53 4.87 8.92
N MET A 42 -2.71 5.42 8.67
CA MET A 42 -3.60 5.95 9.71
C MET A 42 -4.75 4.98 10.01
N ASP A 43 -5.21 4.99 11.25
CA ASP A 43 -6.38 4.24 11.70
C ASP A 43 -7.71 4.92 11.32
N ASP A 44 -7.65 6.14 10.78
CA ASP A 44 -8.78 6.93 10.30
C ASP A 44 -8.44 7.69 8.99
N GLU A 45 -9.44 8.21 8.30
CA GLU A 45 -9.34 8.90 6.99
C GLU A 45 -8.82 10.34 7.13
N TRP A 46 -7.56 10.50 7.52
CA TRP A 46 -6.94 11.82 7.69
C TRP A 46 -6.24 12.34 6.43
N PHE A 47 -5.85 11.44 5.53
CA PHE A 47 -5.14 11.77 4.29
C PHE A 47 -5.83 11.11 3.11
N ASP A 48 -6.03 11.86 2.02
CA ASP A 48 -6.72 11.38 0.82
C ASP A 48 -5.95 10.23 0.12
N ASP A 49 -4.63 10.16 0.32
CA ASP A 49 -3.71 9.24 -0.35
C ASP A 49 -3.06 8.21 0.60
N ASP A 50 -3.68 7.97 1.76
CA ASP A 50 -3.20 6.95 2.68
C ASP A 50 -3.20 5.53 2.07
N VAL A 51 -2.55 4.59 2.74
CA VAL A 51 -2.42 3.21 2.26
C VAL A 51 -3.78 2.57 1.98
N THR A 52 -4.81 2.86 2.78
CA THR A 52 -6.16 2.30 2.62
C THR A 52 -6.81 2.86 1.35
N SER A 53 -6.75 4.18 1.15
CA SER A 53 -7.25 4.85 -0.05
C SER A 53 -6.55 4.33 -1.30
N ARG A 54 -5.23 4.11 -1.25
CA ARG A 54 -4.49 3.51 -2.37
C ARG A 54 -4.87 2.07 -2.66
N VAL A 55 -5.18 1.26 -1.63
CA VAL A 55 -5.69 -0.11 -1.84
C VAL A 55 -7.06 -0.07 -2.52
N LYS A 56 -7.98 0.76 -2.04
CA LYS A 56 -9.29 0.96 -2.65
C LYS A 56 -9.16 1.40 -4.11
N GLU A 57 -8.29 2.39 -4.36
CA GLU A 57 -8.02 2.90 -5.70
C GLU A 57 -7.46 1.83 -6.63
N PHE A 58 -6.52 1.02 -6.15
CA PHE A 58 -5.94 -0.07 -6.92
C PHE A 58 -7.00 -1.11 -7.30
N VAL A 59 -7.82 -1.54 -6.34
CA VAL A 59 -8.91 -2.50 -6.59
C VAL A 59 -9.90 -1.96 -7.62
N ARG A 60 -10.31 -0.69 -7.47
CA ARG A 60 -11.17 -0.01 -8.44
C ARG A 60 -10.54 0.04 -9.83
N THR A 61 -9.26 0.36 -9.90
CA THR A 61 -8.54 0.52 -11.18
C THR A 61 -8.45 -0.80 -11.95
N VAL A 62 -8.23 -1.92 -11.24
CA VAL A 62 -8.03 -3.24 -11.88
C VAL A 62 -9.35 -3.90 -12.27
N TRP A 63 -10.39 -3.78 -11.43
CA TRP A 63 -11.65 -4.52 -11.61
C TRP A 63 -12.87 -3.65 -11.92
N GLY A 64 -12.72 -2.33 -12.01
CA GLY A 64 -13.83 -1.40 -12.25
C GLY A 64 -14.59 -1.02 -10.98
N GLU A 65 -15.41 0.03 -11.10
CA GLU A 65 -16.24 0.54 -10.00
C GLU A 65 -17.38 -0.43 -9.68
N GLU A 66 -17.93 -1.10 -10.69
CA GLU A 66 -19.03 -2.05 -10.58
C GLU A 66 -18.72 -3.24 -9.66
N HIS A 67 -17.45 -3.63 -9.55
CA HIS A 67 -16.99 -4.74 -8.73
C HIS A 67 -16.24 -4.28 -7.46
N LEU A 68 -16.16 -2.97 -7.20
CA LEU A 68 -15.34 -2.43 -6.12
C LEU A 68 -15.80 -2.95 -4.75
N GLN A 69 -17.10 -2.86 -4.47
CA GLN A 69 -17.64 -3.26 -3.16
C GLN A 69 -17.44 -4.75 -2.90
N GLU A 70 -17.77 -5.62 -3.87
CA GLU A 70 -17.59 -7.07 -3.79
C GLU A 70 -16.12 -7.44 -3.53
N ASN A 71 -15.19 -6.82 -4.25
CA ASN A 71 -13.76 -7.09 -4.07
C ASN A 71 -13.23 -6.62 -2.71
N LEU A 72 -13.70 -5.47 -2.21
CA LEU A 72 -13.32 -5.00 -0.88
C LEU A 72 -13.86 -5.92 0.22
N GLU A 73 -15.10 -6.41 0.09
CA GLU A 73 -15.69 -7.39 0.99
C GLU A 73 -14.89 -8.69 1.00
N PHE A 74 -14.55 -9.22 -0.17
CA PHE A 74 -13.70 -10.41 -0.31
C PHE A 74 -12.34 -10.27 0.39
N ILE A 75 -11.67 -9.11 0.22
CA ILE A 75 -10.41 -8.82 0.90
C ILE A 75 -10.61 -8.74 2.42
N ALA A 76 -11.63 -8.02 2.88
CA ALA A 76 -11.92 -7.85 4.31
C ALA A 76 -12.24 -9.18 5.00
N GLU A 77 -13.06 -10.03 4.38
CA GLU A 77 -13.37 -11.38 4.85
C GLU A 77 -12.11 -12.24 4.93
N SER A 78 -11.27 -12.21 3.90
CA SER A 78 -10.00 -12.94 3.87
C SER A 78 -9.07 -12.49 5.01
N LEU A 79 -8.96 -11.18 5.25
CA LEU A 79 -8.17 -10.65 6.37
C LEU A 79 -8.73 -11.10 7.72
N CYS A 80 -10.05 -11.20 7.87
CA CYS A 80 -10.70 -11.69 9.09
C CYS A 80 -10.51 -13.19 9.31
N LEU A 81 -10.34 -13.97 8.24
CA LEU A 81 -10.06 -15.40 8.34
C LEU A 81 -8.61 -15.67 8.77
N TYR A 82 -7.65 -14.88 8.29
CA TYR A 82 -6.23 -15.24 8.38
C TYR A 82 -5.35 -14.30 9.21
N ALA A 83 -5.77 -13.04 9.42
CA ALA A 83 -4.87 -12.02 9.98
C ALA A 83 -5.42 -11.31 11.22
N ILE A 84 -6.71 -10.98 11.25
CA ILE A 84 -7.33 -10.18 12.33
C ILE A 84 -8.66 -10.78 12.77
N LYS A 85 -9.09 -10.50 14.00
CA LYS A 85 -10.43 -10.90 14.45
C LYS A 85 -11.50 -10.04 13.77
N PRO A 86 -12.68 -10.63 13.43
CA PRO A 86 -13.84 -9.86 13.00
C PRO A 86 -14.27 -8.87 14.09
N LYS A 87 -14.77 -7.70 13.68
CA LYS A 87 -15.38 -6.71 14.57
C LYS A 87 -16.75 -6.32 14.02
N LYS A 88 -17.75 -6.35 14.90
CA LYS A 88 -19.15 -6.14 14.51
C LYS A 88 -19.38 -4.69 14.10
N GLY A 89 -20.06 -4.49 12.98
CA GLY A 89 -20.46 -3.16 12.50
C GLY A 89 -19.36 -2.39 11.76
N GLU A 90 -18.22 -3.02 11.46
CA GLU A 90 -17.22 -2.45 10.54
C GLU A 90 -17.61 -2.78 9.10
N SER A 91 -17.47 -1.79 8.21
CA SER A 91 -17.44 -1.97 6.77
C SER A 91 -16.18 -2.71 6.32
N ALA A 92 -16.19 -3.14 5.05
CA ALA A 92 -15.03 -3.77 4.43
C ALA A 92 -13.80 -2.84 4.42
N LEU A 93 -14.01 -1.55 4.10
CA LEU A 93 -12.92 -0.57 4.06
C LEU A 93 -12.35 -0.29 5.46
N GLU A 94 -13.20 -0.14 6.48
CA GLU A 94 -12.75 -0.01 7.88
C GLU A 94 -11.98 -1.24 8.36
N THR A 95 -12.39 -2.44 7.93
CA THR A 95 -11.68 -3.69 8.23
C THR A 95 -10.28 -3.71 7.60
N ILE A 96 -10.17 -3.31 6.33
CA ILE A 96 -8.88 -3.18 5.63
C ILE A 96 -8.00 -2.13 6.31
N ARG A 97 -8.56 -0.96 6.64
CA ARG A 97 -7.87 0.11 7.37
C ARG A 97 -7.32 -0.38 8.70
N ARG A 98 -8.15 -1.06 9.50
CA ARG A 98 -7.74 -1.63 10.79
C ARG A 98 -6.64 -2.67 10.63
N TYR A 99 -6.71 -3.53 9.61
CA TYR A 99 -5.63 -4.46 9.32
C TYR A 99 -4.32 -3.71 9.03
N LEU A 100 -4.37 -2.71 8.15
CA LEU A 100 -3.22 -1.91 7.75
C LEU A 100 -2.58 -1.20 8.96
N SER A 101 -3.38 -0.53 9.80
CA SER A 101 -2.85 0.24 10.94
C SER A 101 -2.39 -0.61 12.12
N THR A 102 -2.93 -1.82 12.31
CA THR A 102 -2.67 -2.61 13.54
C THR A 102 -1.86 -3.90 13.35
N GLN A 103 -1.90 -4.50 12.16
CA GLN A 103 -1.38 -5.86 11.93
C GLN A 103 -0.42 -5.95 10.75
N PHE A 104 -0.64 -5.18 9.68
CA PHE A 104 0.18 -5.24 8.47
C PHE A 104 1.68 -5.20 8.74
N TRP A 105 2.17 -4.27 9.56
CA TRP A 105 3.60 -4.15 9.83
C TRP A 105 4.19 -5.41 10.50
N LYS A 106 3.44 -6.04 11.40
CA LYS A 106 3.87 -7.28 12.07
C LYS A 106 4.00 -8.42 11.06
N ASP A 107 3.02 -8.55 10.16
CA ASP A 107 3.03 -9.55 9.11
C ASP A 107 4.14 -9.29 8.09
N HIS A 108 4.33 -8.02 7.73
CA HIS A 108 5.38 -7.56 6.82
C HIS A 108 6.77 -7.93 7.35
N LEU A 109 7.07 -7.61 8.60
CA LEU A 109 8.33 -7.98 9.24
C LEU A 109 8.49 -9.51 9.37
N LYS A 110 7.40 -10.24 9.65
CA LYS A 110 7.46 -11.70 9.73
C LYS A 110 7.82 -12.32 8.38
N MET A 111 7.22 -11.83 7.30
CA MET A 111 7.45 -12.31 5.93
C MET A 111 8.89 -12.02 5.48
N TYR A 112 9.34 -10.78 5.66
CA TYR A 112 10.59 -10.28 5.07
C TYR A 112 11.78 -10.24 6.04
N LYS A 113 11.57 -10.60 7.30
CA LYS A 113 12.60 -10.68 8.35
C LYS A 113 13.41 -9.39 8.45
N LYS A 114 14.74 -9.46 8.30
CA LYS A 114 15.68 -8.33 8.38
C LYS A 114 15.76 -7.49 7.09
N ARG A 115 14.88 -7.71 6.10
CA ARG A 115 14.90 -7.03 4.80
C ARG A 115 13.48 -6.68 4.34
N PRO A 116 12.75 -5.84 5.10
CA PRO A 116 11.40 -5.44 4.71
C PRO A 116 11.43 -4.65 3.40
N ILE A 117 10.32 -4.68 2.66
CA ILE A 117 10.16 -3.88 1.43
C ILE A 117 9.78 -2.44 1.78
N TYR A 118 8.98 -2.25 2.83
CA TYR A 118 8.61 -0.94 3.36
C TYR A 118 9.17 -0.77 4.76
N TRP A 119 9.49 0.46 5.16
CA TRP A 119 9.88 0.78 6.52
C TRP A 119 8.75 1.53 7.21
N LEU A 120 8.36 1.08 8.39
CA LEU A 120 7.41 1.82 9.22
C LEU A 120 8.14 2.93 9.99
N PHE A 121 7.72 4.17 9.77
CA PHE A 121 8.05 5.31 10.62
C PHE A 121 6.84 5.63 11.50
N SER A 122 7.11 5.98 12.75
CA SER A 122 6.07 6.22 13.76
C SER A 122 6.51 7.40 14.62
N SER A 123 5.56 8.27 14.98
CA SER A 123 5.77 9.40 15.89
C SER A 123 6.03 8.97 17.35
N GLY A 124 6.11 7.67 17.61
CA GLY A 124 6.46 7.09 18.91
C GLY A 124 5.28 6.43 19.59
N LYS A 125 5.32 6.42 20.93
CA LYS A 125 4.42 5.61 21.75
C LYS A 125 2.93 5.88 21.49
N GLU A 126 2.59 7.14 21.27
CA GLU A 126 1.21 7.58 21.08
C GLU A 126 0.72 7.39 19.64
N LYS A 127 1.58 6.99 18.70
CA LYS A 127 1.23 6.70 17.30
C LYS A 127 0.36 7.77 16.63
N ALA A 128 0.56 9.03 17.00
CA ALA A 128 -0.16 10.16 16.43
C ALA A 128 0.02 10.28 14.91
N PHE A 129 1.12 9.75 14.38
CA PHE A 129 1.35 9.60 12.95
C PHE A 129 2.20 8.36 12.68
N GLU A 130 1.81 7.56 11.69
CA GLU A 130 2.63 6.48 11.14
C GLU A 130 2.62 6.54 9.61
N CYS A 131 3.71 6.13 8.98
CA CYS A 131 3.77 6.00 7.52
C CYS A 131 4.69 4.85 7.10
N LEU A 132 4.41 4.28 5.93
CA LEU A 132 5.26 3.31 5.25
C LEU A 132 6.13 4.03 4.24
N VAL A 133 7.44 3.85 4.34
CA VAL A 133 8.42 4.47 3.45
C VAL A 133 9.07 3.42 2.56
N TYR A 134 9.07 3.65 1.25
CA TYR A 134 9.74 2.79 0.26
C TYR A 134 11.19 3.25 0.00
N LEU A 135 12.07 2.98 0.96
CA LEU A 135 13.47 3.44 0.94
C LEU A 135 14.29 2.93 -0.26
N HIS A 136 13.85 1.87 -0.95
CA HIS A 136 14.55 1.36 -2.13
C HIS A 136 14.61 2.35 -3.31
N ARG A 137 13.79 3.41 -3.30
CA ARG A 137 13.85 4.52 -4.27
C ARG A 137 14.78 5.65 -3.86
N TYR A 138 15.23 5.68 -2.61
CA TYR A 138 16.06 6.77 -2.12
C TYR A 138 17.50 6.54 -2.58
N ASN A 139 18.19 7.64 -2.86
CA ASN A 139 19.61 7.67 -3.24
C ASN A 139 20.27 8.87 -2.55
N ASP A 140 21.57 9.07 -2.71
CA ASP A 140 22.31 10.11 -1.97
C ASP A 140 21.79 11.55 -2.21
N ALA A 141 20.95 11.77 -3.23
CA ALA A 141 20.33 13.07 -3.53
C ALA A 141 18.90 13.23 -2.98
N THR A 142 18.35 12.21 -2.31
CA THR A 142 16.99 12.17 -1.73
C THR A 142 17.04 11.80 -0.26
#